data_AF-A0A6M2DD30-F1
#
_entry.id   AF-A0A6M2DD30-F1
#
_cell.length_a   1.000
_cell.length_b   1.000
_cell.length_c   1.000
_cell.angle_alpha   90.00
_cell.angle_beta   90.00
_cell.angle_gamma   90.00
#
_symmetry.space_group_name_H-M   'P 1'
#
loop_
_entity.id
_entity.type
_entity.pdbx_description
1 polymer ?
#
loop_
_entity_poly.entity_id
_entity_poly.type
_entity_poly.pdbx_seq_one_letter_code
_entity_poly.pdbx_strand_id
1 'polypeptide(L)'
;MTKTIINPLYQNNALLQPKVPAIVIPNCGMKVKGRLRRRCKDCYFVTRDERLYVMCKSQGRHKQMSMKKKEYNLWMLSHATQSKYREW
;
A
#
# COMPACT_ATOMS: atom_id res chain seq x y z
N MET A 1 56.31 13.69 39.14
CA MET A 1 56.50 12.31 38.62
C MET A 1 55.40 11.49 39.28
N THR A 2 54.33 11.01 38.66
CA THR A 2 54.21 10.25 37.40
C THR A 2 52.85 10.49 36.72
N LYS A 3 52.95 10.72 35.41
CA LYS A 3 51.96 10.84 34.33
C LYS A 3 50.52 10.35 34.60
N THR A 4 49.55 11.24 34.43
CA THR A 4 48.17 10.88 34.06
C THR A 4 48.19 10.18 32.71
N ILE A 5 47.90 8.88 32.70
CA ILE A 5 47.68 8.11 31.48
C ILE A 5 46.24 8.33 31.05
N ILE A 6 46.04 9.24 30.11
CA ILE A 6 44.83 9.29 29.29
C ILE A 6 44.86 8.02 28.43
N ASN A 7 44.03 7.02 28.74
CA ASN A 7 43.86 5.86 27.87
C ASN A 7 43.13 6.32 26.58
N PRO A 8 43.75 6.26 25.40
CA PRO A 8 43.15 6.73 24.16
C PRO A 8 42.31 5.63 23.51
N LEU A 9 41.45 4.97 24.28
CA LEU A 9 40.58 3.90 23.76
C LEU A 9 39.11 4.20 24.05
N TYR A 10 38.65 5.38 23.64
CA TYR A 10 37.27 5.51 23.21
C TYR A 10 37.27 5.40 21.69
N GLN A 11 37.39 4.16 21.19
CA GLN A 11 37.08 3.90 19.79
C GLN A 11 35.59 4.11 19.60
N ASN A 12 35.25 5.20 18.92
CA ASN A 12 33.92 5.42 18.36
C ASN A 12 33.62 4.27 17.40
N ASN A 13 32.91 3.24 17.87
CA ASN A 13 32.38 2.13 17.07
C ASN A 13 31.21 2.61 16.20
N ALA A 14 31.48 3.57 15.31
CA ALA A 14 30.51 4.19 14.40
C ALA A 14 30.53 3.57 12.99
N LEU A 15 31.33 2.51 12.76
CA LEU A 15 31.53 1.93 11.43
C LEU A 15 30.65 0.70 11.15
N LEU A 16 30.06 0.06 12.18
CA LEU A 16 29.21 -1.13 12.02
C LEU A 16 27.75 -0.90 12.42
N GLN A 17 27.33 0.34 12.69
CA GLN A 17 25.93 0.60 12.96
C GLN A 17 25.16 0.63 11.63
N PRO A 18 24.13 -0.23 11.43
CA PRO A 18 23.27 -0.10 10.28
C PRO A 18 22.66 1.29 10.32
N LYS A 19 22.99 2.13 9.34
CA LYS A 19 22.31 3.41 9.11
C LYS A 19 20.90 3.09 8.61
N VAL A 20 20.02 2.70 9.53
CA VAL A 20 18.61 2.51 9.21
C VAL A 20 18.08 3.90 8.85
N PRO A 21 17.61 4.14 7.60
CA PRO A 21 17.05 5.43 7.26
C PRO A 21 15.91 5.71 8.24
N ALA A 22 15.99 6.87 8.89
CA ALA A 22 15.03 7.31 9.88
C ALA A 22 13.61 7.22 9.29
N ILE A 23 12.81 6.31 9.86
CA ILE A 23 11.36 6.33 9.89
C ILE A 23 10.73 6.41 8.49
N VAL A 24 10.54 5.25 7.85
CA VAL A 24 9.48 5.10 6.85
C VAL A 24 8.15 5.25 7.59
N ILE A 25 7.61 6.47 7.67
CA ILE A 25 6.27 6.68 8.25
C ILE A 25 5.31 5.91 7.34
N PRO A 26 4.63 4.86 7.84
CA PRO A 26 3.65 4.17 7.03
C PRO A 26 2.48 5.14 6.82
N ASN A 27 2.48 5.85 5.70
CA ASN A 27 1.28 6.48 5.21
C ASN A 27 0.31 5.35 4.90
N CYS A 28 -0.77 5.24 5.68
CA CYS A 28 -1.87 4.32 5.37
C CYS A 28 -2.21 4.48 3.89
N GLY A 29 -1.90 3.47 3.09
CA GLY A 29 -2.01 3.52 1.64
C GLY A 29 -3.43 3.80 1.13
N MET A 30 -3.60 3.77 -0.19
CA MET A 30 -4.90 4.00 -0.81
C MET A 30 -5.91 2.91 -0.40
N LYS A 31 -7.08 3.33 0.11
CA LYS A 31 -8.09 2.39 0.64
C LYS A 31 -8.88 1.75 -0.49
N VAL A 32 -8.87 0.43 -0.59
CA VAL A 32 -9.72 -0.30 -1.55
C VAL A 32 -11.11 -0.49 -0.96
N LYS A 33 -12.15 -0.05 -1.68
CA LYS A 33 -13.56 -0.14 -1.25
C LYS A 33 -14.45 -0.63 -2.39
N GLY A 34 -15.55 -1.30 -2.05
CA GLY A 34 -16.58 -1.65 -3.03
C GLY A 34 -17.32 -0.42 -3.58
N ARG A 35 -17.82 0.43 -2.67
CA ARG A 35 -18.50 1.69 -3.04
C ARG A 35 -17.64 2.89 -2.72
N LEU A 36 -17.31 3.69 -3.74
CA LEU A 36 -16.52 4.90 -3.59
C LEU A 36 -17.44 6.09 -3.28
N ARG A 37 -16.97 6.96 -2.38
CA ARG A 37 -17.65 8.20 -2.01
C ARG A 37 -16.62 9.33 -1.82
N ARG A 38 -17.00 10.53 -2.24
CA ARG A 38 -16.26 11.77 -1.94
C ARG A 38 -16.49 12.13 -0.47
N ARG A 39 -15.43 12.46 0.26
CA ARG A 39 -15.51 12.93 1.66
C ARG A 39 -15.34 14.44 1.79
N CYS A 40 -14.74 15.05 0.77
CA CYS A 40 -14.32 16.43 0.74
C CYS A 40 -14.70 17.07 -0.62
N LYS A 41 -14.69 18.41 -0.68
CA LYS A 41 -14.97 19.14 -1.93
C LYS A 41 -13.91 18.86 -3.00
N ASP A 42 -12.64 18.80 -2.62
CA ASP A 42 -11.50 18.62 -3.53
C ASP A 42 -11.31 17.18 -4.00
N CYS A 43 -12.08 16.25 -3.44
CA CYS A 43 -12.05 14.84 -3.81
C CYS A 43 -12.73 14.70 -5.18
N TYR A 44 -12.16 13.99 -6.15
CA TYR A 44 -12.74 13.82 -7.48
C TYR A 44 -12.60 12.38 -7.98
N PHE A 45 -13.48 11.99 -8.90
CA PHE A 45 -13.47 10.66 -9.50
C PHE A 45 -12.55 10.64 -10.71
N VAL A 46 -11.76 9.57 -10.85
CA VAL A 46 -10.89 9.32 -12.00
C VAL A 46 -10.97 7.85 -12.35
N THR A 47 -11.09 7.52 -13.63
CA THR A 47 -10.95 6.15 -14.11
C THR A 47 -9.55 5.97 -14.68
N ARG A 48 -8.81 4.96 -14.22
CA ARG A 48 -7.49 4.56 -14.73
C ARG A 48 -7.47 3.04 -14.85
N ASP A 49 -6.97 2.51 -15.95
CA ASP A 49 -6.84 1.06 -16.16
C ASP A 49 -8.15 0.30 -15.81
N GLU A 50 -9.28 0.82 -16.30
CA GLU A 50 -10.63 0.27 -16.08
C GLU A 50 -11.09 0.23 -14.61
N ARG A 51 -10.39 0.91 -13.69
CA ARG A 51 -10.74 1.01 -12.28
C ARG A 51 -11.10 2.44 -11.91
N LEU A 52 -12.09 2.57 -11.04
CA LEU A 52 -12.52 3.85 -10.51
C LEU A 52 -11.73 4.20 -9.25
N TYR A 53 -11.24 5.43 -9.21
CA TYR A 53 -10.49 6.00 -8.10
C TYR A 53 -11.19 7.25 -7.59
N VAL A 54 -11.05 7.51 -6.30
CA VAL A 54 -11.26 8.84 -5.72
C VAL A 54 -9.90 9.39 -5.36
N MET A 55 -9.50 10.45 -6.04
CA MET A 55 -8.25 11.16 -5.81
C MET A 55 -8.52 12.47 -5.07
N CYS A 56 -7.57 12.89 -4.24
CA CYS A 56 -7.63 14.15 -3.51
C CYS A 56 -6.23 14.77 -3.49
N LYS A 57 -6.15 16.07 -3.79
CA LYS A 57 -4.89 16.82 -3.73
C LYS A 57 -4.54 17.22 -2.30
N SER A 58 -5.54 17.66 -1.53
CA SER A 58 -5.38 18.23 -0.19
C SER A 58 -5.09 17.17 0.89
N GLN A 59 -5.80 16.03 0.86
CA GLN A 59 -5.73 15.03 1.93
C GLN A 59 -5.47 13.62 1.38
N GLY A 60 -4.29 13.06 1.68
CA GLY A 60 -3.88 11.72 1.23
C GLY A 60 -4.78 10.59 1.74
N ARG A 61 -5.38 10.75 2.94
CA ARG A 61 -6.27 9.75 3.58
C ARG A 61 -7.60 9.53 2.85
N HIS A 62 -7.95 10.41 1.92
CA HIS A 62 -9.19 10.33 1.13
C HIS A 62 -9.05 9.51 -0.15
N LYS A 63 -7.82 9.15 -0.53
CA LYS A 63 -7.54 8.33 -1.71
C LYS A 63 -8.20 6.96 -1.56
N GLN A 64 -9.07 6.61 -2.50
CA GLN A 64 -9.80 5.34 -2.51
C GLN A 64 -9.75 4.70 -3.90
N MET A 65 -9.77 3.37 -3.96
CA MET A 65 -9.76 2.57 -5.19
C MET A 65 -10.93 1.57 -5.18
N SER A 66 -11.54 1.30 -6.35
CA SER A 66 -12.55 0.26 -6.48
C SER A 66 -11.96 -1.14 -6.35
N MET A 67 -12.70 -2.05 -5.71
CA MET A 67 -12.40 -3.48 -5.75
C MET A 67 -12.53 -3.99 -7.19
N LYS A 68 -11.50 -4.69 -7.69
CA LYS A 68 -11.55 -5.43 -8.95
C LYS A 68 -12.03 -6.85 -8.63
N LYS A 69 -12.94 -7.35 -9.46
CA LYS A 69 -13.35 -8.75 -9.41
C LYS A 69 -12.14 -9.62 -9.77
N LYS A 70 -11.93 -10.71 -9.03
CA LYS A 70 -10.88 -11.68 -9.39
C LYS A 70 -11.21 -12.31 -10.74
N GLU A 71 -10.19 -12.63 -11.54
CA GLU A 71 -10.32 -13.10 -12.94
C GLU A 71 -11.21 -14.33 -13.11
N TYR A 72 -11.11 -15.30 -12.20
CA TYR A 72 -11.97 -16.49 -12.25
C TYR A 72 -13.47 -16.18 -12.11
N ASN A 73 -13.86 -15.06 -11.48
CA ASN A 73 -15.26 -14.64 -11.39
C ASN A 73 -15.77 -13.98 -12.70
N LEU A 74 -14.86 -13.69 -13.63
CA LEU A 74 -15.16 -13.13 -14.94
C LEU A 74 -15.19 -14.22 -16.02
N TRP A 75 -14.70 -15.43 -15.72
CA TRP A 75 -14.84 -16.56 -16.62
C TRP A 75 -16.32 -16.87 -16.79
N MET A 76 -16.79 -16.94 -18.02
CA MET A 76 -18.14 -17.42 -18.28
C MET A 76 -18.22 -18.85 -17.76
N LEU A 77 -18.97 -19.07 -16.67
CA LEU A 77 -19.49 -20.39 -16.38
C LEU A 77 -20.45 -20.72 -17.53
N SER A 78 -19.93 -21.35 -18.58
CA SER A 78 -20.74 -21.90 -19.66
C SER A 78 -21.82 -22.81 -19.08
N HIS A 79 -22.96 -22.96 -19.76
CA HIS A 79 -24.05 -23.88 -19.39
C HIS A 79 -23.56 -25.25 -18.89
N ALA A 80 -22.49 -25.79 -19.48
CA ALA A 80 -21.84 -27.05 -19.12
C ALA A 80 -21.23 -27.14 -17.70
N THR A 81 -21.06 -26.01 -16.99
CA THR A 81 -20.55 -25.98 -15.60
C THR A 81 -21.62 -25.64 -14.57
N GLN A 82 -22.82 -25.21 -14.99
CA GLN A 82 -23.94 -24.87 -14.08
C GLN A 82 -25.06 -25.91 -14.07
N SER A 83 -25.19 -26.74 -15.11
CA SER A 83 -26.19 -27.80 -15.10
C SER A 83 -25.82 -28.87 -14.06
N LYS A 84 -26.81 -29.35 -13.29
CA LYS A 84 -26.62 -30.47 -12.36
C LYS A 84 -26.10 -31.73 -13.06
N TYR A 85 -26.47 -31.88 -14.32
CA TYR A 85 -26.08 -32.99 -15.18
C TYR A 85 -25.41 -32.44 -16.43
N ARG A 86 -24.21 -32.95 -16.74
CA ARG A 86 -23.48 -32.59 -17.96
C ARG A 86 -24.04 -33.41 -19.10
N GLU A 87 -24.48 -32.73 -20.17
CA GLU A 87 -24.92 -33.34 -21.42
C GLU A 87 -23.68 -33.90 -22.16
N TRP A 88 -23.28 -35.12 -21.81
CA TRP A 88 -22.43 -35.99 -22.63
C TRP A 88 -23.20 -37.27 -22.92
#